data_AF-A0A9N9BU82-F1
#
_entry.id   AF-A0A9N9BU82-F1
#
_cell.length_a   1.000
_cell.length_b   1.000
_cell.length_c   1.000
_cell.angle_alpha   90.00
_cell.angle_beta   90.00
_cell.angle_gamma   90.00
#
_symmetry.space_group_name_H-M   'P 1'
#
loop_
_entity.id
_entity.type
_entity.pdbx_description
1 polymer ?
#
loop_
_entity_poly.entity_id
_entity_poly.type
_entity_poly.pdbx_seq_one_letter_code
_entity_poly.pdbx_strand_id
1 'polypeptide(L)'
;MKNEELVTEFFAVIMWLQFPSPSDINIKYWDERLQCLLRLCKLAFPYLVPQKKDKIAKISKVFEDIFFCFESKINNPRRRKIYFYNPLYYLIDIKHKNNEANTNSWKVYDLDVVHQKISQFLISYIYDLISKVSQDGRDNLDIASIICYDFASSGNCHSSNCQMHHVTPTPLLLFQRLKLAKLQYTVVRQLDVLYRQGLLKEKSQEFLASQNWWAENLVKCHMRYQSPHTSCPEVIYMALSNLPNHTRDGLINEAYKAWLFEESRNADDFEVMLKCMFYIQQLQDKSVIDEFCQEMSKTKILSHPNDLPVGFEYYCGNYQAVPVGRHLSLFFSFLYSNKVIPAIISSMTFINHTIKNIEFNLVSTEALGDLTSLLEFTTSLIFTVGQKYCDLCLPRAYLINYFEAFTSKSLIPGRNTYSRKNYLSAINNSIDQVQQLLDLLFCNEQVYLTIILRLIRLLILIGLNESSFAQEILKRFKNIHSKNKIFSTKIKKYLEENEFVRLVEILYNDLKEIRCDSLVIVHHQSKSKSKFAYFEKNGVKSLTYNSIEEFRSSLRKIISSATGIPDDQLAFLDSLVKS
;
A
#
# COMPACT_ATOMS: atom_id res chain seq x y z
N MET A 1 4.40 23.41 -28.15
CA MET A 1 5.66 22.82 -28.66
C MET A 1 5.64 22.81 -30.17
N LYS A 2 6.71 23.33 -30.77
CA LYS A 2 7.00 23.18 -32.21
C LYS A 2 7.47 21.75 -32.48
N ASN A 3 7.32 21.26 -33.71
CA ASN A 3 7.69 19.87 -34.06
C ASN A 3 9.17 19.58 -33.80
N GLU A 4 10.06 20.55 -34.08
CA GLU A 4 11.51 20.43 -33.83
C GLU A 4 11.87 20.23 -32.35
N GLU A 5 11.12 20.86 -31.43
CA GLU A 5 11.31 20.70 -29.98
C GLU A 5 10.98 19.27 -29.53
N LEU A 6 9.93 18.67 -30.11
CA LEU A 6 9.54 17.27 -29.81
C LEU A 6 10.58 16.27 -30.32
N VAL A 7 11.09 16.48 -31.53
CA VAL A 7 12.13 15.63 -32.13
C VAL A 7 13.40 15.69 -31.28
N THR A 8 13.84 16.89 -30.92
CA THR A 8 15.03 17.11 -30.09
C THR A 8 14.90 16.46 -28.72
N GLU A 9 13.74 16.62 -28.08
CA GLU A 9 13.46 15.99 -26.79
C GLU A 9 13.45 14.47 -26.88
N PHE A 10 12.85 13.90 -27.92
CA PHE A 10 12.82 12.45 -28.13
C PHE A 10 14.23 11.86 -28.25
N PHE A 11 15.10 12.49 -29.04
CA PHE A 11 16.50 12.07 -29.14
C PHE A 11 17.26 12.21 -27.83
N ALA A 12 17.10 13.32 -27.11
CA ALA A 12 17.74 13.53 -25.81
C ALA A 12 17.36 12.43 -24.81
N VAL A 13 16.07 12.07 -24.74
CA VAL A 13 15.57 10.99 -23.88
C VAL A 13 16.15 9.64 -24.28
N ILE A 14 16.18 9.32 -25.58
CA ILE A 14 16.75 8.04 -26.05
C ILE A 14 18.24 7.97 -25.73
N MET A 15 19.01 9.01 -26.04
CA MET A 15 20.44 9.06 -25.74
C MET A 15 20.70 8.89 -24.24
N TRP A 16 19.89 9.53 -23.40
CA TRP A 16 20.03 9.41 -21.95
C TRP A 16 19.79 7.96 -21.49
N LEU A 17 18.76 7.29 -22.01
CA LEU A 17 18.42 5.92 -21.63
C LEU A 17 19.46 4.87 -22.06
N GLN A 18 20.32 5.21 -23.02
CA GLN A 18 21.45 4.39 -23.48
C GLN A 18 22.65 4.42 -22.53
N PHE A 19 22.73 5.41 -21.63
CA PHE A 19 23.81 5.41 -20.64
C PHE A 19 23.69 4.19 -19.73
N PRO A 20 24.77 3.39 -19.57
CA PRO A 20 24.74 2.21 -18.73
C PRO A 20 24.51 2.61 -17.27
N SER A 21 23.89 1.71 -16.50
CA SER A 21 23.80 1.89 -15.06
C SER A 21 25.20 1.87 -14.47
N PRO A 22 25.54 2.79 -13.54
CA PRO A 22 26.73 2.63 -12.72
C PRO A 22 26.69 1.29 -11.96
N SER A 23 27.86 0.76 -11.59
CA SER A 23 28.01 -0.52 -10.90
C SER A 23 27.27 -0.57 -9.56
N ASP A 24 27.15 0.58 -8.90
CA ASP A 24 26.34 0.75 -7.70
C ASP A 24 25.06 1.52 -8.07
N ILE A 25 23.89 0.95 -7.77
CA ILE A 25 22.59 1.59 -8.04
C ILE A 25 22.45 2.81 -7.13
N ASN A 26 22.70 4.00 -7.69
CA ASN A 26 22.43 5.27 -7.02
C ASN A 26 20.94 5.62 -7.14
N ILE A 27 20.28 5.86 -6.00
CA ILE A 27 18.86 6.30 -5.91
C ILE A 27 18.54 7.43 -6.90
N LYS A 28 19.42 8.43 -7.02
CA LYS A 28 19.21 9.58 -7.89
C LYS A 28 19.25 9.19 -9.37
N TYR A 29 20.24 8.38 -9.77
CA TYR A 29 20.32 7.87 -11.13
C TYR A 29 19.10 7.01 -11.46
N TRP A 30 18.66 6.18 -10.51
CA TRP A 30 17.49 5.33 -10.69
C TRP A 30 16.20 6.14 -10.88
N ASP A 31 15.99 7.17 -10.05
CA ASP A 31 14.87 8.11 -10.19
C ASP A 31 14.88 8.76 -11.57
N GLU A 32 16.01 9.35 -11.99
CA GLU A 32 16.16 9.99 -13.31
C GLU A 32 15.86 9.00 -14.45
N ARG A 33 16.32 7.75 -14.34
CA ARG A 33 16.10 6.71 -15.34
C ARG A 33 14.62 6.38 -15.51
N LEU A 34 13.93 6.22 -14.40
CA LEU A 34 12.50 5.96 -14.41
C LEU A 34 11.71 7.17 -14.98
N GLN A 35 12.10 8.40 -14.65
CA GLN A 35 11.49 9.61 -15.22
C GLN A 35 11.70 9.70 -16.73
N CYS A 36 12.91 9.40 -17.23
CA CYS A 36 13.20 9.36 -18.66
C CYS A 36 12.36 8.29 -19.38
N LEU A 37 12.14 7.12 -18.77
CA LEU A 37 11.25 6.08 -19.33
C LEU A 37 9.79 6.54 -19.40
N LEU A 38 9.27 7.18 -18.35
CA LEU A 38 7.92 7.78 -18.41
C LEU A 38 7.83 8.85 -19.49
N ARG A 39 8.89 9.66 -19.65
CA ARG A 39 8.93 10.69 -20.68
C ARG A 39 8.92 10.09 -22.08
N LEU A 40 9.69 9.02 -22.31
CA LEU A 40 9.68 8.27 -23.56
C LEU A 40 8.27 7.75 -23.88
N CYS A 41 7.61 7.11 -22.90
CA CYS A 41 6.24 6.61 -23.06
C CYS A 41 5.27 7.75 -23.43
N LYS A 42 5.36 8.90 -22.74
CA LYS A 42 4.53 10.08 -23.01
C LYS A 42 4.76 10.66 -24.41
N LEU A 43 5.97 10.56 -24.97
CA LEU A 43 6.29 11.01 -26.33
C LEU A 43 5.84 10.00 -27.39
N ALA A 44 6.00 8.70 -27.13
CA ALA A 44 5.73 7.63 -28.09
C ALA A 44 4.27 7.18 -28.16
N PHE A 45 3.56 7.12 -27.03
CA PHE A 45 2.20 6.58 -26.98
C PHE A 45 1.17 7.33 -27.83
N PRO A 46 1.21 8.66 -27.99
CA PRO A 46 0.30 9.35 -28.91
C PRO A 46 0.41 8.87 -30.37
N TYR A 47 1.57 8.37 -30.79
CA TYR A 47 1.79 7.77 -32.10
C TYR A 47 1.34 6.31 -32.14
N LEU A 48 1.66 5.52 -31.12
CA LEU A 48 1.29 4.10 -31.04
C LEU A 48 -0.21 3.86 -30.81
N VAL A 49 -0.85 4.75 -30.05
CA VAL A 49 -2.25 4.64 -29.62
C VAL A 49 -2.94 6.01 -29.79
N PRO A 50 -3.28 6.40 -31.03
CA PRO A 50 -3.83 7.72 -31.31
C PRO A 50 -5.26 7.86 -30.76
N GLN A 51 -5.46 8.78 -29.80
CA GLN A 51 -6.78 9.03 -29.20
C GLN A 51 -7.69 9.97 -30.00
N LYS A 52 -7.14 10.80 -30.91
CA LYS A 52 -7.90 11.78 -31.70
C LYS A 52 -7.44 11.80 -33.15
N LYS A 53 -8.36 11.58 -34.10
CA LYS A 53 -8.08 11.51 -35.55
C LYS A 53 -7.39 12.77 -36.08
N ASP A 54 -7.78 13.95 -35.58
CA ASP A 54 -7.29 15.25 -36.10
C ASP A 54 -5.81 15.55 -35.77
N LYS A 55 -5.21 14.81 -34.83
CA LYS A 55 -3.80 14.97 -34.45
C LYS A 55 -2.88 13.93 -35.09
N ILE A 56 -3.43 12.91 -35.75
CA ILE A 56 -2.67 11.76 -36.27
C ILE A 56 -1.66 12.24 -37.32
N ALA A 57 -2.08 13.02 -38.32
CA ALA A 57 -1.18 13.46 -39.39
C ALA A 57 0.03 14.26 -38.87
N LYS A 58 -0.19 15.13 -37.86
CA LYS A 58 0.88 15.92 -37.25
C LYS A 58 1.86 15.03 -36.45
N ILE A 59 1.32 14.09 -35.68
CA ILE A 59 2.13 13.15 -34.88
C ILE A 59 2.91 12.20 -35.81
N SER A 60 2.26 11.64 -36.83
CA SER A 60 2.90 10.81 -37.85
C SER A 60 4.07 11.53 -38.51
N LYS A 61 3.92 12.82 -38.86
CA LYS A 61 5.00 13.61 -39.44
C LYS A 61 6.19 13.76 -38.49
N VAL A 62 5.95 14.01 -37.20
CA VAL A 62 7.02 14.07 -36.18
C VAL A 62 7.79 12.76 -36.11
N PHE A 63 7.12 11.62 -36.16
CA PHE A 63 7.78 10.31 -36.15
C PHE A 63 8.49 9.99 -37.46
N GLU A 64 7.97 10.44 -38.61
CA GLU A 64 8.74 10.39 -39.85
C GLU A 64 10.05 11.19 -39.72
N ASP A 65 10.01 12.38 -39.12
CA ASP A 65 11.20 13.23 -38.94
C ASP A 65 12.20 12.59 -37.96
N ILE A 66 11.74 12.04 -36.83
CA ILE A 66 12.58 11.28 -35.87
C ILE A 66 13.30 10.12 -36.55
N PHE A 67 12.61 9.42 -37.44
CA PHE A 67 13.15 8.25 -38.13
C PHE A 67 13.73 8.60 -39.51
N PHE A 68 13.96 9.87 -39.84
CA PHE A 68 14.54 10.31 -41.11
C PHE A 68 13.84 9.71 -42.35
N CYS A 69 12.51 9.69 -42.34
CA CYS A 69 11.64 9.26 -43.42
C CYS A 69 11.19 10.48 -44.25
N PHE A 70 11.55 10.51 -45.54
CA PHE A 70 11.25 11.67 -46.39
C PHE A 70 10.17 11.35 -47.40
N GLU A 71 9.35 12.33 -47.76
CA GLU A 71 8.38 12.15 -48.83
C GLU A 71 9.08 11.97 -50.18
N SER A 72 8.65 10.99 -50.98
CA SER A 72 9.23 10.79 -52.30
C SER A 72 8.79 11.91 -53.24
N LYS A 73 9.72 12.72 -53.76
CA LYS A 73 9.39 13.75 -54.75
C LYS A 73 8.72 13.12 -55.99
N ILE A 74 7.59 13.74 -56.37
CA ILE A 74 6.72 13.51 -57.53
C ILE A 74 5.59 12.48 -57.30
N ASN A 75 4.40 13.02 -56.98
CA ASN A 75 3.04 12.47 -57.19
C ASN A 75 2.55 11.26 -56.38
N ASN A 76 3.21 10.83 -55.29
CA ASN A 76 2.58 9.83 -54.42
C ASN A 76 2.75 10.15 -52.91
N PRO A 77 1.77 10.81 -52.27
CA PRO A 77 1.83 11.14 -50.85
C PRO A 77 1.82 9.89 -49.94
N ARG A 78 1.54 8.70 -50.49
CA ARG A 78 1.61 7.41 -49.78
C ARG A 78 2.97 6.73 -49.89
N ARG A 79 4.02 7.40 -50.37
CA ARG A 79 5.37 6.83 -50.49
C ARG A 79 6.40 7.60 -49.67
N ARG A 80 7.31 6.87 -49.03
CA ARG A 80 8.41 7.43 -48.23
C ARG A 80 9.76 6.88 -48.68
N LYS A 81 10.76 7.75 -48.77
CA LYS A 81 12.17 7.46 -49.01
C LYS A 81 12.88 7.23 -47.68
N ILE A 82 13.55 6.09 -47.57
CA ILE A 82 14.35 5.69 -46.41
C ILE A 82 15.78 5.39 -46.88
N TYR A 83 16.77 5.91 -46.15
CA TYR A 83 18.19 5.70 -46.43
C TYR A 83 18.64 4.30 -45.99
N PHE A 84 19.57 3.67 -46.70
CA PHE A 84 20.00 2.29 -46.40
C PHE A 84 20.55 2.08 -44.98
N TYR A 85 21.22 3.09 -44.43
CA TYR A 85 21.78 3.02 -43.08
C TYR A 85 20.75 3.32 -41.99
N ASN A 86 19.50 3.57 -42.37
CA ASN A 86 18.43 3.76 -41.41
C ASN A 86 18.09 2.42 -40.72
N PRO A 87 17.98 2.38 -39.38
CA PRO A 87 17.62 1.15 -38.66
C PRO A 87 16.31 0.51 -39.15
N LEU A 88 15.36 1.29 -39.67
CA LEU A 88 14.10 0.79 -40.24
C LEU A 88 14.31 -0.02 -41.52
N TYR A 89 15.36 0.28 -42.30
CA TYR A 89 15.65 -0.44 -43.55
C TYR A 89 15.82 -1.93 -43.28
N TYR A 90 16.65 -2.29 -42.29
CA TYR A 90 16.88 -3.67 -41.89
C TYR A 90 15.60 -4.36 -41.41
N LEU A 91 14.73 -3.65 -40.68
CA LEU A 91 13.44 -4.19 -40.22
C LEU A 91 12.42 -4.42 -41.35
N ILE A 92 12.54 -3.69 -42.46
CA ILE A 92 11.67 -3.80 -43.63
C ILE A 92 12.18 -4.90 -44.58
N ASP A 93 13.48 -4.92 -44.89
CA ASP A 93 14.05 -5.79 -45.93
C ASP A 93 14.37 -7.22 -45.48
N ILE A 94 14.59 -7.49 -44.18
CA ILE A 94 14.87 -8.85 -43.68
C ILE A 94 13.71 -9.84 -43.97
N LYS A 95 12.48 -9.36 -44.18
CA LYS A 95 11.32 -10.20 -44.58
C LYS A 95 11.11 -10.31 -46.09
N HIS A 96 11.80 -9.52 -46.90
CA HIS A 96 11.68 -9.54 -48.36
C HIS A 96 13.05 -9.86 -48.97
N LYS A 97 13.34 -11.14 -49.19
CA LYS A 97 14.45 -11.60 -50.06
C LYS A 97 14.17 -11.24 -51.53
N ASN A 98 13.99 -9.97 -51.84
CA ASN A 98 14.00 -9.51 -53.23
C ASN A 98 15.39 -8.97 -53.54
N ASN A 99 16.17 -9.87 -54.14
CA ASN A 99 17.44 -9.59 -54.79
C ASN A 99 17.22 -8.64 -55.96
N GLU A 100 17.22 -7.33 -55.72
CA GLU A 100 17.50 -6.35 -56.76
C GLU A 100 18.58 -5.39 -56.25
N ALA A 101 19.76 -5.52 -56.85
CA ALA A 101 20.90 -4.63 -56.63
C ALA A 101 20.56 -3.23 -57.15
N ASN A 102 19.95 -2.41 -56.31
CA ASN A 102 19.69 -1.01 -56.61
C ASN A 102 20.83 -0.15 -56.01
N THR A 103 21.57 0.52 -56.88
CA THR A 103 22.70 1.41 -56.58
C THR A 103 22.30 2.75 -55.96
N ASN A 104 21.01 3.04 -55.82
CA ASN A 104 20.50 4.24 -55.18
C ASN A 104 20.45 4.08 -53.67
N SER A 105 21.12 4.96 -52.93
CA SER A 105 21.25 4.94 -51.47
C SER A 105 19.94 5.07 -50.66
N TRP A 106 18.82 5.19 -51.37
CA TRP A 106 17.47 5.42 -50.85
C TRP A 106 16.50 4.41 -51.48
N LYS A 107 15.72 3.71 -50.64
CA LYS A 107 14.57 2.90 -51.09
C LYS A 107 13.24 3.58 -50.79
N VAL A 108 12.25 3.27 -51.62
CA VAL A 108 10.90 3.84 -51.53
C VAL A 108 9.92 2.77 -51.04
N TYR A 109 9.28 3.03 -49.92
CA TYR A 109 8.30 2.14 -49.30
C TYR A 109 6.91 2.79 -49.23
N ASP A 110 5.89 1.96 -49.06
CA ASP A 110 4.53 2.42 -48.79
C ASP A 110 4.44 3.01 -47.36
N LEU A 111 3.68 4.09 -47.22
CA LEU A 111 3.49 4.84 -45.99
C LEU A 111 3.00 3.96 -44.83
N ASP A 112 2.06 3.07 -45.10
CA ASP A 112 1.48 2.21 -44.06
C ASP A 112 2.51 1.20 -43.56
N VAL A 113 3.33 0.67 -44.47
CA VAL A 113 4.45 -0.24 -44.14
C VAL A 113 5.49 0.47 -43.28
N VAL A 114 5.85 1.71 -43.62
CA VAL A 114 6.81 2.50 -42.85
C VAL A 114 6.28 2.77 -41.44
N HIS A 115 5.04 3.23 -41.32
CA HIS A 115 4.44 3.52 -40.01
C HIS A 115 4.29 2.27 -39.15
N GLN A 116 3.89 1.14 -39.75
CA GLN A 116 3.84 -0.15 -39.06
C GLN A 116 5.21 -0.55 -38.49
N LYS A 117 6.28 -0.30 -39.24
CA LYS A 117 7.65 -0.67 -38.85
C LYS A 117 8.22 0.24 -37.77
N ILE A 118 7.94 1.53 -37.84
CA ILE A 118 8.21 2.48 -36.76
C ILE A 118 7.49 2.02 -35.48
N SER A 119 6.21 1.67 -35.58
CA SER A 119 5.44 1.19 -34.43
C SER A 119 6.02 -0.10 -33.85
N GLN A 120 6.34 -1.09 -34.69
CA GLN A 120 6.98 -2.35 -34.24
C GLN A 120 8.30 -2.09 -33.50
N PHE A 121 9.16 -1.22 -34.04
CA PHE A 121 10.41 -0.85 -33.40
C PHE A 121 10.18 -0.21 -32.03
N LEU A 122 9.31 0.80 -31.96
CA LEU A 122 9.02 1.52 -30.71
C LEU A 122 8.40 0.61 -29.64
N ILE A 123 7.47 -0.26 -30.02
CA ILE A 123 6.84 -1.23 -29.12
C ILE A 123 7.90 -2.15 -28.52
N SER A 124 8.78 -2.74 -29.35
CA SER A 124 9.86 -3.60 -28.86
C SER A 124 10.82 -2.84 -27.97
N TYR A 125 11.27 -1.66 -28.40
CA TYR A 125 12.24 -0.85 -27.67
C TYR A 125 11.73 -0.44 -26.29
N ILE A 126 10.48 0.04 -26.21
CA ILE A 126 9.85 0.41 -24.92
C ILE A 126 9.65 -0.81 -24.03
N TYR A 127 9.22 -1.95 -24.59
CA TYR A 127 9.09 -3.20 -23.85
C TYR A 127 10.43 -3.63 -23.25
N ASP A 128 11.49 -3.70 -24.06
CA ASP A 128 12.80 -4.20 -23.63
C ASP A 128 13.39 -3.29 -22.53
N LEU A 129 13.23 -1.97 -22.67
CA LEU A 129 13.67 -1.01 -21.65
C LEU A 129 12.92 -1.15 -20.32
N ILE A 130 11.59 -1.26 -20.35
CA ILE A 130 10.78 -1.38 -19.14
C ILE A 130 11.00 -2.75 -18.48
N SER A 131 11.05 -3.82 -19.26
CA SER A 131 11.32 -5.17 -18.76
C SER A 131 12.70 -5.25 -18.10
N LYS A 132 13.72 -4.63 -18.69
CA LYS A 132 15.05 -4.56 -18.09
C LYS A 132 15.03 -3.81 -16.75
N VAL A 133 14.45 -2.61 -16.72
CA VAL A 133 14.36 -1.83 -15.47
C VAL A 133 13.48 -2.50 -14.41
N SER A 134 12.48 -3.28 -14.84
CA SER A 134 11.71 -4.12 -13.94
C SER A 134 12.59 -5.17 -13.27
N GLN A 135 13.43 -5.87 -14.05
CA GLN A 135 14.31 -6.92 -13.53
C GLN A 135 15.41 -6.33 -12.64
N ASP A 136 16.15 -5.36 -13.16
CA ASP A 136 17.24 -4.67 -12.45
C ASP A 136 16.73 -4.01 -11.15
N GLY A 137 15.48 -3.54 -11.14
CA GLY A 137 14.85 -2.96 -9.94
C GLY A 137 14.62 -3.96 -8.82
N ARG A 138 14.50 -5.27 -9.12
CA ARG A 138 14.31 -6.32 -8.08
C ARG A 138 15.56 -6.51 -7.22
N ASP A 139 16.72 -6.17 -7.75
CA ASP A 139 18.00 -6.24 -7.02
C ASP A 139 18.25 -4.96 -6.20
N ASN A 140 17.44 -3.91 -6.40
CA ASN A 140 17.56 -2.67 -5.67
C ASN A 140 16.84 -2.76 -4.31
N LEU A 141 17.63 -2.93 -3.23
CA LEU A 141 17.13 -3.03 -1.85
C LEU A 141 16.31 -1.80 -1.40
N ASP A 142 16.44 -0.65 -2.07
CA ASP A 142 15.66 0.53 -1.74
C ASP A 142 14.18 0.42 -2.07
N ILE A 143 13.85 -0.39 -3.06
CA ILE A 143 12.49 -0.55 -3.57
C ILE A 143 12.00 -2.00 -3.50
N ALA A 144 12.91 -2.97 -3.51
CA ALA A 144 12.59 -4.40 -3.56
C ALA A 144 12.46 -5.07 -2.18
N SER A 145 13.03 -4.48 -1.12
CA SER A 145 13.22 -5.18 0.15
C SER A 145 12.52 -4.52 1.34
N ILE A 146 12.10 -5.34 2.29
CA ILE A 146 11.60 -4.90 3.60
C ILE A 146 12.79 -4.42 4.45
N ILE A 147 12.57 -3.41 5.29
CA ILE A 147 13.56 -2.96 6.28
C ILE A 147 13.69 -3.99 7.41
N CYS A 148 14.91 -4.36 7.74
CA CYS A 148 15.19 -5.27 8.85
C CYS A 148 14.79 -4.63 10.18
N TYR A 149 13.82 -5.23 10.88
CA TYR A 149 13.39 -4.72 12.18
C TYR A 149 14.51 -4.77 13.23
N ASP A 150 15.26 -5.87 13.30
CA ASP A 150 16.33 -6.02 14.30
C ASP A 150 17.39 -4.93 14.14
N PHE A 151 17.81 -4.68 12.89
CA PHE A 151 18.74 -3.60 12.57
C PHE A 151 18.13 -2.23 12.87
N ALA A 152 16.93 -1.96 12.36
CA ALA A 152 16.26 -0.67 12.53
C ALA A 152 16.03 -0.33 14.01
N SER A 153 15.84 -1.35 14.84
CA SER A 153 15.43 -1.19 16.22
C SER A 153 16.57 -1.29 17.23
N SER A 154 17.73 -1.85 16.86
CA SER A 154 18.89 -2.00 17.75
C SER A 154 20.23 -1.52 17.17
N GLY A 155 20.24 -1.12 15.90
CA GLY A 155 21.46 -0.80 15.15
C GLY A 155 22.27 -2.01 14.71
N ASN A 156 21.87 -3.23 15.11
CA ASN A 156 22.59 -4.46 14.83
C ASN A 156 21.64 -5.55 14.32
N CYS A 157 22.09 -6.36 13.36
CA CYS A 157 21.42 -7.60 12.97
C CYS A 157 22.40 -8.76 13.17
N HIS A 158 22.01 -9.75 13.98
CA HIS A 158 22.86 -10.91 14.28
C HIS A 158 22.74 -12.03 13.24
N SER A 159 21.84 -11.89 12.27
CA SER A 159 21.70 -12.85 11.17
C SER A 159 22.77 -12.58 10.10
N SER A 160 23.71 -13.50 9.94
CA SER A 160 24.78 -13.41 8.94
C SER A 160 24.27 -13.44 7.49
N ASN A 161 23.06 -13.94 7.26
CA ASN A 161 22.45 -14.13 5.94
C ASN A 161 21.16 -13.30 5.77
N CYS A 162 21.04 -12.16 6.46
CA CYS A 162 19.85 -11.32 6.36
C CYS A 162 19.75 -10.68 4.96
N GLN A 163 18.67 -10.99 4.24
CA GLN A 163 18.36 -10.40 2.92
C GLN A 163 17.53 -9.10 3.02
N MET A 164 17.21 -8.68 4.24
CA MET A 164 16.43 -7.47 4.51
C MET A 164 17.34 -6.24 4.42
N HIS A 165 16.75 -5.08 4.16
CA HIS A 165 17.53 -3.86 4.03
C HIS A 165 17.95 -3.32 5.41
N HIS A 166 19.26 -3.19 5.62
CA HIS A 166 19.86 -2.68 6.86
C HIS A 166 20.04 -1.16 6.79
N VAL A 167 18.95 -0.44 7.03
CA VAL A 167 18.95 1.03 7.08
C VAL A 167 18.24 1.54 8.33
N THR A 168 18.71 2.68 8.83
CA THR A 168 18.01 3.41 9.89
C THR A 168 16.79 4.13 9.31
N PRO A 169 15.57 3.72 9.66
CA PRO A 169 14.37 4.33 9.11
C PRO A 169 14.21 5.72 9.71
N THR A 170 14.10 6.70 8.83
CA THR A 170 13.64 8.05 9.16
C THR A 170 12.42 8.36 8.31
N PRO A 171 11.53 9.27 8.71
CA PRO A 171 10.41 9.67 7.88
C PRO A 171 10.83 10.06 6.44
N LEU A 172 11.96 10.78 6.31
CA LEU A 172 12.51 11.17 5.01
C LEU A 172 12.97 9.96 4.18
N LEU A 173 13.70 9.02 4.79
CA LEU A 173 14.16 7.81 4.08
C LEU A 173 12.97 6.97 3.60
N LEU A 174 11.99 6.74 4.48
CA LEU A 174 10.78 6.00 4.15
C LEU A 174 10.01 6.67 3.00
N PHE A 175 9.96 8.00 3.00
CA PHE A 175 9.36 8.78 1.92
C PHE A 175 10.10 8.61 0.59
N GLN A 176 11.44 8.69 0.61
CA GLN A 176 12.25 8.52 -0.60
C GLN A 176 12.10 7.10 -1.19
N ARG A 177 12.15 6.07 -0.33
CA ARG A 177 11.94 4.67 -0.73
C ARG A 177 10.58 4.47 -1.39
N LEU A 178 9.50 4.91 -0.72
CA LEU A 178 8.14 4.74 -1.23
C LEU A 178 7.91 5.55 -2.51
N LYS A 179 8.46 6.77 -2.61
CA LYS A 179 8.40 7.58 -3.83
C LYS A 179 9.06 6.86 -5.00
N LEU A 180 10.24 6.27 -4.79
CA LEU A 180 10.96 5.54 -5.83
C LEU A 180 10.26 4.24 -6.21
N ALA A 181 9.77 3.46 -5.23
CA ALA A 181 9.03 2.23 -5.48
C ALA A 181 7.72 2.47 -6.23
N LYS A 182 7.01 3.57 -5.89
CA LYS A 182 5.85 4.04 -6.63
C LYS A 182 6.21 4.37 -8.08
N LEU A 183 7.30 5.11 -8.29
CA LEU A 183 7.74 5.50 -9.64
C LEU A 183 8.09 4.27 -10.48
N GLN A 184 8.80 3.30 -9.89
CA GLN A 184 9.11 2.01 -10.50
C GLN A 184 7.83 1.31 -10.96
N TYR A 185 6.84 1.17 -10.07
CA TYR A 185 5.58 0.54 -10.41
C TYR A 185 4.84 1.29 -11.53
N THR A 186 4.80 2.63 -11.49
CA THR A 186 4.18 3.46 -12.55
C THR A 186 4.85 3.26 -13.92
N VAL A 187 6.17 3.07 -13.98
CA VAL A 187 6.89 2.75 -15.22
C VAL A 187 6.47 1.39 -15.76
N VAL A 188 6.47 0.36 -14.91
CA VAL A 188 6.06 -1.00 -15.31
C VAL A 188 4.60 -1.01 -15.79
N ARG A 189 3.73 -0.19 -15.18
CA ARG A 189 2.34 0.00 -15.63
C ARG A 189 2.20 0.65 -17.01
N GLN A 190 3.20 1.32 -17.58
CA GLN A 190 3.06 1.90 -18.93
C GLN A 190 2.81 0.84 -20.01
N LEU A 191 3.27 -0.39 -19.80
CA LEU A 191 3.04 -1.50 -20.74
C LEU A 191 1.56 -1.91 -20.84
N ASP A 192 0.69 -1.55 -19.90
CA ASP A 192 -0.77 -1.73 -20.01
C ASP A 192 -1.33 -1.08 -21.28
N VAL A 193 -0.81 0.09 -21.63
CA VAL A 193 -1.29 0.87 -22.78
C VAL A 193 -1.09 0.07 -24.07
N LEU A 194 0.07 -0.60 -24.19
CA LEU A 194 0.39 -1.45 -25.33
C LEU A 194 -0.39 -2.77 -25.27
N TYR A 195 -0.52 -3.37 -24.09
CA TYR A 195 -1.26 -4.62 -23.90
C TYR A 195 -2.75 -4.49 -24.27
N ARG A 196 -3.44 -3.45 -23.78
CA ARG A 196 -4.88 -3.22 -24.06
C ARG A 196 -5.18 -3.00 -25.54
N GLN A 197 -4.20 -2.53 -26.32
CA GLN A 197 -4.31 -2.38 -27.77
C GLN A 197 -3.95 -3.67 -28.54
N GLY A 198 -3.67 -4.76 -27.82
CA GLY A 198 -3.29 -6.04 -28.42
C GLY A 198 -1.87 -6.05 -29.00
N LEU A 199 -1.03 -5.06 -28.68
CA LEU A 199 0.31 -4.91 -29.24
C LEU A 199 1.37 -5.79 -28.54
N LEU A 200 1.02 -6.40 -27.40
CA LEU A 200 1.91 -7.26 -26.59
C LEU A 200 1.33 -8.66 -26.31
N LYS A 201 0.42 -9.18 -27.15
CA LYS A 201 -0.28 -10.45 -26.87
C LYS A 201 0.67 -11.63 -26.57
N GLU A 202 1.74 -11.77 -27.34
CA GLU A 202 2.72 -12.86 -27.21
C GLU A 202 3.57 -12.77 -25.94
N LYS A 203 3.73 -11.58 -25.35
CA LYS A 203 4.52 -11.34 -24.13
C LYS A 203 3.66 -11.03 -22.90
N SER A 204 2.36 -11.29 -22.99
CA SER A 204 1.37 -10.86 -21.99
C SER A 204 1.60 -11.49 -20.62
N GLN A 205 1.96 -12.78 -20.56
CA GLN A 205 2.18 -13.48 -19.30
C GLN A 205 3.38 -12.93 -18.51
N GLU A 206 4.54 -12.73 -19.17
CA GLU A 206 5.76 -12.20 -18.53
C GLU A 206 5.52 -10.81 -17.94
N PHE A 207 4.87 -9.96 -18.72
CA PHE A 207 4.55 -8.60 -18.34
C PHE A 207 3.55 -8.54 -17.16
N LEU A 208 2.46 -9.33 -17.21
CA LEU A 208 1.48 -9.38 -16.12
C LEU A 208 2.11 -9.89 -14.83
N ALA A 209 2.92 -10.96 -14.89
CA ALA A 209 3.66 -11.46 -13.74
C ALA A 209 4.57 -10.38 -13.12
N SER A 210 5.23 -9.59 -13.97
CA SER A 210 6.04 -8.46 -13.52
C SER A 210 5.22 -7.37 -12.85
N GLN A 211 4.05 -7.01 -13.36
CA GLN A 211 3.16 -6.03 -12.74
C GLN A 211 2.67 -6.50 -11.38
N ASN A 212 2.25 -7.76 -11.28
CA ASN A 212 1.75 -8.36 -10.05
C ASN A 212 2.83 -8.33 -8.98
N TRP A 213 4.05 -8.77 -9.32
CA TRP A 213 5.17 -8.74 -8.39
C TRP A 213 5.43 -7.33 -7.84
N TRP A 214 5.44 -6.31 -8.70
CA TRP A 214 5.67 -4.93 -8.24
C TRP A 214 4.49 -4.36 -7.43
N ALA A 215 3.26 -4.73 -7.75
CA ALA A 215 2.09 -4.34 -6.96
C ALA A 215 2.16 -4.95 -5.55
N GLU A 216 2.40 -6.26 -5.45
CA GLU A 216 2.53 -6.96 -4.17
C GLU A 216 3.69 -6.42 -3.35
N ASN A 217 4.84 -6.21 -3.99
CA ASN A 217 6.04 -5.74 -3.31
C ASN A 217 5.90 -4.29 -2.83
N LEU A 218 5.20 -3.44 -3.58
CA LEU A 218 4.89 -2.08 -3.15
C LEU A 218 4.07 -2.09 -1.85
N VAL A 219 3.09 -2.99 -1.74
CA VAL A 219 2.27 -3.14 -0.53
C VAL A 219 3.10 -3.68 0.63
N LYS A 220 3.73 -4.83 0.40
CA LYS A 220 4.45 -5.60 1.41
C LYS A 220 5.61 -4.80 2.02
N CYS A 221 6.41 -4.15 1.18
CA CYS A 221 7.63 -3.49 1.61
C CYS A 221 7.42 -2.04 2.05
N HIS A 222 6.43 -1.33 1.50
CA HIS A 222 6.34 0.12 1.68
C HIS A 222 5.01 0.62 2.25
N MET A 223 3.88 -0.09 2.06
CA MET A 223 2.57 0.41 2.50
C MET A 223 2.03 -0.26 3.77
N ARG A 224 2.43 -1.51 4.04
CA ARG A 224 1.95 -2.21 5.24
C ARG A 224 2.59 -1.64 6.50
N TYR A 225 1.77 -1.26 7.47
CA TYR A 225 2.26 -0.85 8.78
C TYR A 225 2.70 -2.08 9.58
N GLN A 226 4.01 -2.18 9.87
CA GLN A 226 4.57 -3.28 10.65
C GLN A 226 5.03 -2.83 12.03
N SER A 227 5.64 -1.66 12.13
CA SER A 227 6.06 -1.10 13.41
C SER A 227 6.37 0.40 13.29
N PRO A 228 6.37 1.14 14.42
CA PRO A 228 6.91 2.50 14.48
C PRO A 228 8.37 2.57 14.03
N HIS A 229 9.10 1.45 14.08
CA HIS A 229 10.51 1.33 13.71
C HIS A 229 10.74 0.99 12.24
N THR A 230 9.70 0.78 11.43
CA THR A 230 9.86 0.38 10.02
C THR A 230 8.84 1.05 9.09
N SER A 231 7.84 1.73 9.65
CA SER A 231 6.71 2.28 8.89
C SER A 231 6.39 3.70 9.35
N CYS A 232 5.97 4.55 8.41
CA CYS A 232 5.53 5.92 8.65
C CYS A 232 4.18 6.12 7.93
N PRO A 233 3.04 5.97 8.63
CA PRO A 233 1.69 6.04 8.05
C PRO A 233 1.41 7.30 7.24
N GLU A 234 1.96 8.44 7.66
CA GLU A 234 1.86 9.73 6.98
C GLU A 234 2.39 9.63 5.55
N VAL A 235 3.58 9.04 5.43
CA VAL A 235 4.28 8.87 4.16
C VAL A 235 3.48 7.96 3.23
N ILE A 236 2.93 6.88 3.77
CA ILE A 236 2.12 5.91 3.03
C ILE A 236 0.85 6.58 2.48
N TYR A 237 0.12 7.27 3.37
CA TYR A 237 -1.09 7.99 3.00
C TYR A 237 -0.81 9.08 1.94
N MET A 238 0.25 9.86 2.11
CA MET A 238 0.66 10.90 1.15
C MET A 238 1.05 10.32 -0.22
N ALA A 239 1.74 9.18 -0.26
CA ALA A 239 2.16 8.60 -1.53
C ALA A 239 0.97 8.02 -2.32
N LEU A 240 0.05 7.36 -1.60
CA LEU A 240 -1.16 6.73 -2.14
C LEU A 240 -2.14 7.76 -2.70
N SER A 241 -2.40 8.85 -1.98
CA SER A 241 -3.29 9.93 -2.44
C SER A 241 -2.78 10.60 -3.72
N ASN A 242 -1.47 10.58 -3.95
CA ASN A 242 -0.81 11.14 -5.12
C ASN A 242 -0.59 10.12 -6.27
N LEU A 243 -1.13 8.91 -6.20
CA LEU A 243 -1.01 7.93 -7.28
C LEU A 243 -1.79 8.41 -8.51
N PRO A 244 -1.19 8.38 -9.72
CA PRO A 244 -1.94 8.63 -10.95
C PRO A 244 -3.12 7.64 -11.06
N ASN A 245 -4.30 8.11 -11.47
CA ASN A 245 -5.51 7.28 -11.53
C ASN A 245 -5.27 5.95 -12.25
N HIS A 246 -4.65 5.96 -13.43
CA HIS A 246 -4.35 4.73 -14.18
C HIS A 246 -3.43 3.74 -13.41
N THR A 247 -2.50 4.23 -12.60
CA THR A 247 -1.62 3.41 -11.76
C THR A 247 -2.42 2.83 -10.59
N ARG A 248 -3.23 3.66 -9.95
CA ARG A 248 -4.14 3.29 -8.86
C ARG A 248 -5.15 2.24 -9.32
N ASP A 249 -5.79 2.45 -10.47
CA ASP A 249 -6.74 1.49 -11.06
C ASP A 249 -6.06 0.17 -11.39
N GLY A 250 -4.83 0.19 -11.90
CA GLY A 250 -4.04 -1.02 -12.13
C GLY A 250 -3.80 -1.80 -10.83
N LEU A 251 -3.42 -1.08 -9.79
CA LEU A 251 -3.13 -1.60 -8.45
C LEU A 251 -4.40 -2.19 -7.78
N ILE A 252 -5.56 -1.55 -7.96
CA ILE A 252 -6.89 -2.07 -7.57
C ILE A 252 -7.27 -3.31 -8.38
N ASN A 253 -7.04 -3.29 -9.70
CA ASN A 253 -7.34 -4.43 -10.57
C ASN A 253 -6.51 -5.65 -10.20
N GLU A 254 -5.23 -5.48 -9.85
CA GLU A 254 -4.42 -6.59 -9.36
C GLU A 254 -4.92 -7.10 -8.01
N ALA A 255 -5.32 -6.22 -7.08
CA ALA A 255 -5.99 -6.62 -5.83
C ALA A 255 -7.14 -7.60 -6.11
N TYR A 256 -7.95 -7.18 -7.07
CA TYR A 256 -9.22 -7.80 -7.36
C TYR A 256 -9.05 -9.10 -8.15
N LYS A 257 -8.17 -9.13 -9.15
CA LYS A 257 -7.97 -10.34 -9.94
C LYS A 257 -7.17 -11.38 -9.18
N ALA A 258 -6.01 -10.99 -8.65
CA ALA A 258 -5.12 -11.93 -7.99
C ALA A 258 -5.77 -12.47 -6.72
N TRP A 259 -6.27 -11.59 -5.84
CA TRP A 259 -6.66 -12.02 -4.51
C TRP A 259 -8.14 -12.36 -4.38
N LEU A 260 -9.01 -11.76 -5.21
CA LEU A 260 -10.47 -12.00 -5.20
C LEU A 260 -10.98 -12.96 -6.27
N PHE A 261 -10.19 -13.37 -7.27
CA PHE A 261 -10.62 -14.36 -8.28
C PHE A 261 -9.71 -15.57 -8.41
N GLU A 262 -8.40 -15.38 -8.33
CA GLU A 262 -7.42 -16.46 -8.46
C GLU A 262 -7.18 -17.16 -7.11
N GLU A 263 -6.89 -16.39 -6.04
CA GLU A 263 -6.65 -16.93 -4.68
C GLU A 263 -7.94 -17.21 -3.90
N SER A 264 -9.01 -16.42 -4.09
CA SER A 264 -10.28 -16.52 -3.35
C SER A 264 -11.13 -17.76 -3.64
N ARG A 265 -10.71 -18.64 -4.56
CA ARG A 265 -11.41 -19.92 -4.79
C ARG A 265 -11.49 -20.75 -3.50
N ASN A 266 -10.65 -20.43 -2.51
CA ASN A 266 -10.75 -20.83 -1.11
C ASN A 266 -11.36 -19.71 -0.27
N ALA A 267 -12.70 -19.64 -0.24
CA ALA A 267 -13.45 -18.68 0.60
C ALA A 267 -13.33 -18.95 2.11
N ASP A 268 -12.45 -19.85 2.52
CA ASP A 268 -12.05 -20.18 3.88
C ASP A 268 -10.65 -19.64 4.26
N ASP A 269 -9.89 -19.09 3.31
CA ASP A 269 -8.53 -18.58 3.55
C ASP A 269 -8.55 -17.18 4.21
N PHE A 270 -8.27 -17.15 5.52
CA PHE A 270 -8.24 -15.90 6.29
C PHE A 270 -7.10 -14.97 5.89
N GLU A 271 -5.96 -15.52 5.45
CA GLU A 271 -4.81 -14.73 5.02
C GLU A 271 -5.15 -13.93 3.77
N VAL A 272 -5.76 -14.59 2.77
CA VAL A 272 -6.22 -13.94 1.54
C VAL A 272 -7.26 -12.86 1.86
N MET A 273 -8.23 -13.14 2.75
CA MET A 273 -9.25 -12.16 3.14
C MET A 273 -8.65 -10.91 3.80
N LEU A 274 -7.72 -11.11 4.75
CA LEU A 274 -7.06 -10.01 5.45
C LEU A 274 -6.21 -9.18 4.48
N LYS A 275 -5.37 -9.84 3.66
CA LYS A 275 -4.52 -9.20 2.66
C LYS A 275 -5.34 -8.37 1.66
N CYS A 276 -6.39 -8.96 1.10
CA CYS A 276 -7.36 -8.28 0.23
C CYS A 276 -7.87 -7.01 0.89
N MET A 277 -8.42 -7.17 2.08
CA MET A 277 -9.19 -6.13 2.71
C MET A 277 -8.31 -4.96 3.13
N PHE A 278 -7.16 -5.19 3.75
CA PHE A 278 -6.26 -4.11 4.18
C PHE A 278 -5.74 -3.28 3.02
N TYR A 279 -5.52 -3.91 1.87
CA TYR A 279 -5.09 -3.19 0.68
C TYR A 279 -6.21 -2.40 0.02
N ILE A 280 -7.37 -3.03 -0.24
CA ILE A 280 -8.55 -2.33 -0.79
C ILE A 280 -8.95 -1.18 0.15
N GLN A 281 -8.84 -1.43 1.46
CA GLN A 281 -8.98 -0.45 2.51
C GLN A 281 -8.01 0.73 2.29
N GLN A 282 -6.70 0.51 2.21
CA GLN A 282 -5.73 1.61 1.99
C GLN A 282 -6.01 2.42 0.72
N LEU A 283 -6.60 1.78 -0.29
CA LEU A 283 -7.00 2.44 -1.52
C LEU A 283 -8.31 3.20 -1.40
N GLN A 284 -9.15 2.99 -0.38
CA GLN A 284 -10.46 3.63 -0.23
C GLN A 284 -11.40 3.36 -1.42
N ASP A 285 -11.28 2.19 -2.06
CA ASP A 285 -12.16 1.81 -3.17
C ASP A 285 -13.43 1.13 -2.65
N LYS A 286 -14.53 1.88 -2.59
CA LYS A 286 -15.81 1.34 -2.09
C LYS A 286 -16.41 0.29 -3.02
N SER A 287 -16.29 0.44 -4.34
CA SER A 287 -16.84 -0.51 -5.32
C SER A 287 -16.27 -1.90 -5.10
N VAL A 288 -14.95 -2.02 -4.94
CA VAL A 288 -14.31 -3.33 -4.73
C VAL A 288 -14.67 -3.94 -3.38
N ILE A 289 -14.91 -3.12 -2.34
CA ILE A 289 -15.41 -3.62 -1.04
C ILE A 289 -16.83 -4.16 -1.18
N ASP A 290 -17.69 -3.47 -1.92
CA ASP A 290 -19.07 -3.92 -2.18
C ASP A 290 -19.07 -5.23 -3.00
N GLU A 291 -18.17 -5.38 -3.97
CA GLU A 291 -17.99 -6.62 -4.73
C GLU A 291 -17.44 -7.77 -3.85
N PHE A 292 -16.40 -7.52 -3.04
CA PHE A 292 -15.91 -8.48 -2.05
C PHE A 292 -17.05 -8.94 -1.12
N CYS A 293 -17.91 -8.01 -0.70
CA CYS A 293 -19.07 -8.33 0.12
C CYS A 293 -20.07 -9.24 -0.60
N GLN A 294 -20.30 -9.05 -1.90
CA GLN A 294 -21.16 -9.91 -2.70
C GLN A 294 -20.58 -11.32 -2.79
N GLU A 295 -19.29 -11.45 -3.08
CA GLU A 295 -18.59 -12.73 -3.15
C GLU A 295 -18.66 -13.49 -1.81
N MET A 296 -18.35 -12.81 -0.70
CA MET A 296 -18.41 -13.40 0.65
C MET A 296 -19.83 -13.62 1.17
N SER A 297 -20.87 -13.16 0.45
CA SER A 297 -22.26 -13.43 0.79
C SER A 297 -22.83 -14.66 0.05
N LYS A 298 -22.05 -15.28 -0.85
CA LYS A 298 -22.48 -16.50 -1.54
C LYS A 298 -22.58 -17.65 -0.55
N THR A 299 -23.76 -18.25 -0.48
CA THR A 299 -24.03 -19.36 0.44
C THR A 299 -23.59 -20.69 -0.17
N LYS A 300 -23.11 -21.58 0.68
CA LYS A 300 -22.81 -22.97 0.37
C LYS A 300 -23.87 -23.86 1.04
N ILE A 301 -24.45 -24.79 0.28
CA ILE A 301 -25.36 -25.80 0.83
C ILE A 301 -24.51 -26.93 1.41
N LEU A 302 -24.78 -27.30 2.66
CA LEU A 302 -24.11 -28.39 3.35
C LEU A 302 -24.88 -29.70 3.14
N SER A 303 -24.15 -30.79 2.88
CA SER A 303 -24.74 -32.13 2.78
C SER A 303 -25.24 -32.64 4.13
N HIS A 304 -24.53 -32.33 5.21
CA HIS A 304 -24.94 -32.62 6.58
C HIS A 304 -24.65 -31.42 7.50
N PRO A 305 -25.43 -31.20 8.58
CA PRO A 305 -25.20 -30.08 9.49
C PRO A 305 -23.78 -30.02 10.06
N ASN A 306 -23.18 -31.17 10.35
CA ASN A 306 -21.85 -31.24 10.95
C ASN A 306 -20.70 -30.96 9.96
N ASP A 307 -20.99 -30.76 8.67
CA ASP A 307 -19.98 -30.58 7.62
C ASP A 307 -19.59 -29.10 7.44
N LEU A 308 -19.68 -28.28 8.49
CA LEU A 308 -19.33 -26.86 8.41
C LEU A 308 -17.82 -26.72 8.16
N PRO A 309 -17.38 -26.20 7.00
CA PRO A 309 -15.96 -26.05 6.73
C PRO A 309 -15.34 -24.97 7.63
N VAL A 310 -14.04 -25.10 7.91
CA VAL A 310 -13.27 -24.00 8.53
C VAL A 310 -13.42 -22.75 7.66
N GLY A 311 -13.55 -21.56 8.28
CA GLY A 311 -13.76 -20.31 7.54
C GLY A 311 -15.21 -20.03 7.13
N PHE A 312 -16.15 -20.90 7.51
CA PHE A 312 -17.58 -20.69 7.30
C PHE A 312 -18.34 -20.63 8.64
N GLU A 313 -19.51 -19.99 8.61
CA GLU A 313 -20.50 -20.02 9.69
C GLU A 313 -21.88 -20.41 9.15
N TYR A 314 -22.73 -20.96 10.01
CA TYR A 314 -24.11 -21.27 9.63
C TYR A 314 -24.89 -20.02 9.28
N TYR A 315 -25.68 -20.11 8.22
CA TYR A 315 -26.51 -19.03 7.71
C TYR A 315 -27.96 -19.51 7.56
N CYS A 316 -28.92 -18.85 8.21
CA CYS A 316 -30.34 -19.17 8.09
C CYS A 316 -30.68 -20.66 8.37
N GLY A 317 -30.08 -21.25 9.41
CA GLY A 317 -30.27 -22.66 9.80
C GLY A 317 -29.00 -23.49 9.63
N ASN A 318 -29.11 -24.81 9.76
CA ASN A 318 -27.93 -25.68 9.90
C ASN A 318 -27.45 -26.31 8.57
N TYR A 319 -28.11 -26.05 7.44
CA TYR A 319 -27.80 -26.64 6.13
C TYR A 319 -27.26 -25.64 5.11
N GLN A 320 -27.09 -24.40 5.53
CA GLN A 320 -26.54 -23.33 4.71
C GLN A 320 -25.38 -22.70 5.49
N ALA A 321 -24.29 -22.44 4.80
CA ALA A 321 -23.10 -21.84 5.34
C ALA A 321 -22.71 -20.61 4.51
N VAL A 322 -22.09 -19.62 5.17
CA VAL A 322 -21.57 -18.42 4.52
C VAL A 322 -20.12 -18.19 4.96
N PRO A 323 -19.24 -17.67 4.10
CA PRO A 323 -17.89 -17.30 4.49
C PRO A 323 -17.87 -16.32 5.67
N VAL A 324 -17.00 -16.58 6.65
CA VAL A 324 -16.80 -15.69 7.81
C VAL A 324 -16.20 -14.35 7.37
N GLY A 325 -15.50 -14.32 6.22
CA GLY A 325 -15.06 -13.09 5.55
C GLY A 325 -16.15 -12.06 5.30
N ARG A 326 -17.43 -12.48 5.30
CA ARG A 326 -18.58 -11.56 5.27
C ARG A 326 -18.58 -10.57 6.45
N HIS A 327 -18.14 -10.98 7.64
CA HIS A 327 -18.05 -10.07 8.78
C HIS A 327 -17.01 -8.96 8.53
N LEU A 328 -15.93 -9.30 7.84
CA LEU A 328 -14.90 -8.33 7.48
C LEU A 328 -15.42 -7.30 6.46
N SER A 329 -16.21 -7.73 5.47
CA SER A 329 -16.84 -6.81 4.52
C SER A 329 -17.91 -5.93 5.17
N LEU A 330 -18.74 -6.53 6.05
CA LEU A 330 -19.76 -5.82 6.82
C LEU A 330 -19.15 -4.75 7.73
N PHE A 331 -17.99 -5.03 8.35
CA PHE A 331 -17.25 -4.05 9.15
C PHE A 331 -17.03 -2.76 8.36
N PHE A 332 -16.44 -2.82 7.17
CA PHE A 332 -16.18 -1.64 6.34
C PHE A 332 -17.47 -0.99 5.82
N SER A 333 -18.44 -1.78 5.36
CA SER A 333 -19.73 -1.27 4.89
C SER A 333 -20.45 -0.45 5.98
N PHE A 334 -20.44 -0.96 7.22
CA PHE A 334 -20.97 -0.26 8.38
C PHE A 334 -20.18 1.01 8.71
N LEU A 335 -18.84 0.99 8.64
CA LEU A 335 -18.03 2.18 8.84
C LEU A 335 -18.34 3.30 7.83
N TYR A 336 -18.42 2.99 6.53
CA TYR A 336 -18.81 3.96 5.50
C TYR A 336 -20.22 4.51 5.71
N SER A 337 -21.10 3.69 6.28
CA SER A 337 -22.47 4.07 6.65
C SER A 337 -22.58 4.76 8.02
N ASN A 338 -21.45 5.04 8.69
CA ASN A 338 -21.37 5.63 10.04
C ASN A 338 -22.08 4.81 11.15
N LYS A 339 -22.16 3.50 10.96
CA LYS A 339 -22.71 2.52 11.90
C LYS A 339 -21.57 1.87 12.70
N VAL A 340 -20.95 2.63 13.60
CA VAL A 340 -19.73 2.20 14.32
C VAL A 340 -19.96 0.95 15.19
N ILE A 341 -21.05 0.87 15.94
CA ILE A 341 -21.33 -0.28 16.82
C ILE A 341 -21.51 -1.58 16.01
N PRO A 342 -22.36 -1.63 14.96
CA PRO A 342 -22.41 -2.80 14.08
C PRO A 342 -21.06 -3.18 13.47
N ALA A 343 -20.24 -2.19 13.09
CA ALA A 343 -18.90 -2.44 12.60
C ALA A 343 -18.05 -3.16 13.66
N ILE A 344 -17.98 -2.63 14.88
CA ILE A 344 -17.25 -3.25 16.01
C ILE A 344 -17.68 -4.71 16.19
N ILE A 345 -18.99 -4.97 16.24
CA ILE A 345 -19.52 -6.34 16.42
C ILE A 345 -19.05 -7.27 15.28
N SER A 346 -19.18 -6.86 14.02
CA SER A 346 -18.74 -7.67 12.89
C SER A 346 -17.24 -7.96 12.96
N SER A 347 -16.40 -6.95 13.19
CA SER A 347 -14.95 -7.16 13.30
C SER A 347 -14.57 -8.09 14.46
N MET A 348 -15.21 -7.95 15.63
CA MET A 348 -14.95 -8.84 16.77
C MET A 348 -15.32 -10.29 16.46
N THR A 349 -16.44 -10.52 15.76
CA THR A 349 -16.85 -11.87 15.34
C THR A 349 -15.83 -12.49 14.41
N PHE A 350 -15.37 -11.74 13.40
CA PHE A 350 -14.31 -12.19 12.49
C PHE A 350 -13.04 -12.55 13.27
N ILE A 351 -12.51 -11.62 14.07
CA ILE A 351 -11.28 -11.81 14.85
C ILE A 351 -11.37 -13.04 15.75
N ASN A 352 -12.48 -13.20 16.49
CA ASN A 352 -12.68 -14.33 17.38
C ASN A 352 -12.67 -15.66 16.62
N HIS A 353 -13.35 -15.70 15.47
CA HIS A 353 -13.37 -16.91 14.64
C HIS A 353 -11.97 -17.20 14.08
N THR A 354 -11.25 -16.18 13.61
CA THR A 354 -9.90 -16.33 13.07
C THR A 354 -8.90 -16.83 14.13
N ILE A 355 -8.89 -16.24 15.34
CA ILE A 355 -8.01 -16.67 16.43
C ILE A 355 -8.27 -18.13 16.83
N LYS A 356 -9.53 -18.56 16.88
CA LYS A 356 -9.90 -19.94 17.21
C LYS A 356 -9.45 -20.96 16.17
N ASN A 357 -9.22 -20.55 14.93
CA ASN A 357 -8.90 -21.42 13.80
C ASN A 357 -7.50 -21.12 13.22
N ILE A 358 -6.62 -20.46 13.99
CA ILE A 358 -5.33 -19.99 13.49
C ILE A 358 -4.45 -21.12 12.94
N GLU A 359 -4.53 -22.31 13.54
CA GLU A 359 -3.71 -23.49 13.19
C GLU A 359 -4.06 -24.07 11.81
N PHE A 360 -5.25 -23.79 11.28
CA PHE A 360 -5.73 -24.39 10.04
C PHE A 360 -5.47 -23.52 8.81
N ASN A 361 -5.59 -22.20 8.93
CA ASN A 361 -5.72 -21.30 7.77
C ASN A 361 -4.88 -20.00 7.87
N LEU A 362 -4.02 -19.82 8.89
CA LEU A 362 -3.28 -18.56 9.07
C LEU A 362 -1.79 -18.84 9.36
N VAL A 363 -1.01 -19.01 8.28
CA VAL A 363 0.35 -19.56 8.37
C VAL A 363 1.43 -18.47 8.28
N SER A 364 1.14 -17.30 7.71
CA SER A 364 2.15 -16.26 7.53
C SER A 364 2.20 -15.19 8.64
N THR A 365 3.41 -14.73 8.97
CA THR A 365 3.66 -13.55 9.83
C THR A 365 2.94 -12.31 9.31
N GLU A 366 2.79 -12.24 7.99
CA GLU A 366 2.06 -11.20 7.29
C GLU A 366 0.59 -11.18 7.70
N ALA A 367 -0.13 -12.28 7.53
CA ALA A 367 -1.54 -12.39 7.90
C ALA A 367 -1.78 -12.08 9.39
N LEU A 368 -0.90 -12.55 10.27
CA LEU A 368 -0.96 -12.23 11.70
C LEU A 368 -0.76 -10.73 11.98
N GLY A 369 0.10 -10.07 11.20
CA GLY A 369 0.29 -8.62 11.24
C GLY A 369 -0.96 -7.85 10.83
N ASP A 370 -1.72 -8.35 9.85
CA ASP A 370 -3.00 -7.76 9.45
C ASP A 370 -4.11 -8.01 10.46
N LEU A 371 -4.20 -9.22 11.02
CA LEU A 371 -5.13 -9.52 12.10
C LEU A 371 -4.88 -8.59 13.31
N THR A 372 -3.61 -8.32 13.62
CA THR A 372 -3.21 -7.37 14.66
C THR A 372 -3.63 -5.94 14.31
N SER A 373 -3.48 -5.52 13.06
CA SER A 373 -3.99 -4.23 12.59
C SER A 373 -5.51 -4.11 12.72
N LEU A 374 -6.24 -5.20 12.50
CA LEU A 374 -7.70 -5.24 12.66
C LEU A 374 -8.09 -5.12 14.13
N LEU A 375 -7.39 -5.84 15.02
CA LEU A 375 -7.53 -5.71 16.48
C LEU A 375 -7.29 -4.27 16.94
N GLU A 376 -6.18 -3.66 16.53
CA GLU A 376 -5.84 -2.26 16.86
C GLU A 376 -6.92 -1.28 16.37
N PHE A 377 -7.43 -1.48 15.16
CA PHE A 377 -8.49 -0.63 14.61
C PHE A 377 -9.81 -0.82 15.37
N THR A 378 -10.25 -2.07 15.57
CA THR A 378 -11.47 -2.39 16.31
C THR A 378 -11.43 -1.82 17.72
N THR A 379 -10.32 -2.03 18.46
CA THR A 379 -10.16 -1.46 19.80
C THR A 379 -10.16 0.06 19.79
N SER A 380 -9.50 0.69 18.82
CA SER A 380 -9.53 2.15 18.65
C SER A 380 -10.95 2.69 18.45
N LEU A 381 -11.79 1.98 17.67
CA LEU A 381 -13.20 2.31 17.48
C LEU A 381 -14.03 2.13 18.77
N ILE A 382 -13.76 1.10 19.58
CA ILE A 382 -14.44 0.90 20.87
C ILE A 382 -14.23 2.13 21.75
N PHE A 383 -13.01 2.68 21.80
CA PHE A 383 -12.74 3.88 22.59
C PHE A 383 -13.61 5.07 22.19
N THR A 384 -13.92 5.22 20.90
CA THR A 384 -14.76 6.33 20.40
C THR A 384 -16.23 6.22 20.80
N VAL A 385 -16.75 5.01 21.04
CA VAL A 385 -18.16 4.78 21.38
C VAL A 385 -18.42 4.70 22.88
N GLY A 386 -17.36 4.75 23.70
CA GLY A 386 -17.44 4.58 25.17
C GLY A 386 -17.72 5.83 25.99
N GLN A 387 -17.48 7.02 25.42
CA GLN A 387 -17.54 8.27 26.16
C GLN A 387 -18.59 9.24 25.59
N LYS A 388 -19.20 10.05 26.47
CA LYS A 388 -20.14 11.12 26.05
C LYS A 388 -19.46 12.23 25.23
N TYR A 389 -18.14 12.34 25.33
CA TYR A 389 -17.26 13.25 24.60
C TYR A 389 -15.97 12.50 24.22
N CYS A 390 -15.34 12.83 23.11
CA CYS A 390 -14.10 12.17 22.68
C CYS A 390 -12.91 12.75 23.45
N ASP A 391 -12.31 11.96 24.34
CA ASP A 391 -11.08 12.30 25.06
C ASP A 391 -10.21 11.05 25.15
N LEU A 392 -9.36 10.86 24.14
CA LEU A 392 -8.57 9.64 23.88
C LEU A 392 -7.08 9.95 23.79
N CYS A 393 -6.23 8.97 24.05
CA CYS A 393 -4.79 9.05 23.82
C CYS A 393 -4.36 7.86 22.97
N LEU A 394 -3.96 8.12 21.72
CA LEU A 394 -3.66 7.09 20.72
C LEU A 394 -2.33 7.39 20.02
N PRO A 395 -1.67 6.36 19.45
CA PRO A 395 -0.57 6.57 18.53
C PRO A 395 -1.03 7.41 17.33
N ARG A 396 -0.18 8.32 16.87
CA ARG A 396 -0.41 9.14 15.68
C ARG A 396 -0.66 8.26 14.46
N ALA A 397 0.07 7.15 14.35
CA ALA A 397 -0.15 6.13 13.34
C ALA A 397 -1.61 5.67 13.25
N TYR A 398 -2.29 5.47 14.39
CA TYR A 398 -3.67 4.99 14.42
C TYR A 398 -4.63 6.11 13.97
N LEU A 399 -4.35 7.36 14.32
CA LEU A 399 -5.14 8.50 13.87
C LEU A 399 -5.16 8.60 12.34
N ILE A 400 -4.02 8.37 11.70
CA ILE A 400 -3.89 8.43 10.24
C ILE A 400 -4.50 7.19 9.60
N ASN A 401 -4.02 6.00 10.00
CA ASN A 401 -4.40 4.74 9.39
C ASN A 401 -5.86 4.37 9.62
N TYR A 402 -6.50 4.83 10.70
CA TYR A 402 -7.84 4.37 11.04
C TYR A 402 -8.90 5.46 10.94
N PHE A 403 -8.57 6.69 11.32
CA PHE A 403 -9.56 7.77 11.38
C PHE A 403 -9.47 8.74 10.20
N GLU A 404 -8.28 9.20 9.82
CA GLU A 404 -8.12 10.03 8.62
C GLU A 404 -8.40 9.26 7.34
N ALA A 405 -7.87 8.04 7.24
CA ALA A 405 -8.05 7.18 6.07
C ALA A 405 -9.48 6.64 5.91
N PHE A 406 -10.27 6.47 6.98
CA PHE A 406 -11.60 5.81 6.89
C PHE A 406 -12.75 6.68 7.35
N THR A 407 -12.84 6.91 8.66
CA THR A 407 -13.98 7.63 9.21
C THR A 407 -13.58 8.45 10.42
N SER A 408 -13.33 9.73 10.18
CA SER A 408 -13.22 10.73 11.24
C SER A 408 -14.58 11.02 11.90
N LYS A 409 -15.68 10.54 11.32
CA LYS A 409 -17.04 10.73 11.85
C LYS A 409 -17.28 9.98 13.15
N SER A 410 -16.58 8.87 13.41
CA SER A 410 -16.63 8.17 14.70
C SER A 410 -16.05 9.00 15.86
N LEU A 411 -15.18 9.97 15.55
CA LEU A 411 -14.61 10.90 16.53
C LEU A 411 -15.57 12.05 16.90
N ILE A 412 -16.72 12.18 16.23
CA ILE A 412 -17.75 13.15 16.61
C ILE A 412 -18.62 12.56 17.73
N PRO A 413 -18.70 13.21 18.91
CA PRO A 413 -19.53 12.74 20.01
C PRO A 413 -21.02 12.67 19.69
N GLY A 414 -21.74 11.77 20.38
CA GLY A 414 -23.19 11.83 20.52
C GLY A 414 -24.03 11.14 19.44
N ARG A 415 -23.42 10.46 18.45
CA ARG A 415 -24.20 9.80 17.37
C ARG A 415 -24.45 8.30 17.53
N ASN A 416 -23.70 7.57 18.37
CA ASN A 416 -23.92 6.14 18.68
C ASN A 416 -23.04 5.72 19.88
N THR A 417 -23.53 5.84 21.11
CA THR A 417 -22.74 5.51 22.32
C THR A 417 -23.19 4.19 22.93
N TYR A 418 -22.23 3.34 23.32
CA TYR A 418 -22.54 2.18 24.14
C TYR A 418 -23.09 2.59 25.52
N SER A 419 -23.89 1.71 26.13
CA SER A 419 -24.06 1.75 27.58
C SER A 419 -22.72 1.43 28.24
N ARG A 420 -22.47 1.95 29.46
CA ARG A 420 -21.22 1.67 30.19
C ARG A 420 -20.93 0.16 30.30
N LYS A 421 -21.97 -0.64 30.53
CA LYS A 421 -21.87 -2.11 30.60
C LYS A 421 -21.40 -2.71 29.27
N ASN A 422 -22.04 -2.32 28.16
CA ASN A 422 -21.70 -2.85 26.83
C ASN A 422 -20.30 -2.41 26.39
N TYR A 423 -19.91 -1.17 26.70
CA TYR A 423 -18.56 -0.67 26.45
C TYR A 423 -17.50 -1.48 27.23
N LEU A 424 -17.69 -1.67 28.54
CA LEU A 424 -16.75 -2.48 29.34
C LEU A 424 -16.68 -3.93 28.85
N SER A 425 -17.81 -4.50 28.43
CA SER A 425 -17.83 -5.83 27.82
C SER A 425 -17.05 -5.90 26.51
N ALA A 426 -17.13 -4.86 25.67
CA ALA A 426 -16.38 -4.79 24.42
C ALA A 426 -14.87 -4.65 24.69
N ILE A 427 -14.47 -3.82 25.65
CA ILE A 427 -13.07 -3.70 26.08
C ILE A 427 -12.53 -5.03 26.62
N ASN A 428 -13.29 -5.72 27.48
CA ASN A 428 -12.91 -7.05 27.98
C ASN A 428 -12.72 -8.06 26.85
N ASN A 429 -13.63 -8.07 25.88
CA ASN A 429 -13.49 -8.94 24.72
C ASN A 429 -12.19 -8.64 23.96
N SER A 430 -11.86 -7.37 23.71
CA SER A 430 -10.58 -7.00 23.10
C SER A 430 -9.37 -7.46 23.92
N ILE A 431 -9.40 -7.31 25.26
CA ILE A 431 -8.33 -7.80 26.13
C ILE A 431 -8.18 -9.32 25.99
N ASP A 432 -9.28 -10.07 25.99
CA ASP A 432 -9.26 -11.52 25.90
C ASP A 432 -8.78 -12.01 24.52
N GLN A 433 -9.19 -11.34 23.43
CA GLN A 433 -8.68 -11.63 22.07
C GLN A 433 -7.18 -11.37 21.97
N VAL A 434 -6.70 -10.25 22.51
CA VAL A 434 -5.27 -9.94 22.54
C VAL A 434 -4.50 -10.96 23.37
N GLN A 435 -5.03 -11.38 24.52
CA GLN A 435 -4.42 -12.41 25.35
C GLN A 435 -4.32 -13.75 24.62
N GLN A 436 -5.40 -14.21 23.99
CA GLN A 436 -5.40 -15.47 23.24
C GLN A 436 -4.35 -15.46 22.13
N LEU A 437 -4.26 -14.35 21.39
CA LEU A 437 -3.24 -14.22 20.34
C LEU A 437 -1.81 -14.17 20.92
N LEU A 438 -1.59 -13.45 22.02
CA LEU A 438 -0.28 -13.44 22.69
C LEU A 438 0.14 -14.85 23.14
N ASP A 439 -0.76 -15.61 23.75
CA ASP A 439 -0.50 -16.97 24.24
C ASP A 439 -0.07 -17.90 23.08
N LEU A 440 -0.64 -17.72 21.89
CA LEU A 440 -0.28 -18.45 20.67
C LEU A 440 1.10 -18.04 20.13
N LEU A 441 1.44 -16.75 20.19
CA LEU A 441 2.66 -16.22 19.54
C LEU A 441 3.93 -16.37 20.39
N PHE A 442 3.82 -16.42 21.71
CA PHE A 442 5.00 -16.53 22.60
C PHE A 442 5.78 -17.84 22.42
N CYS A 443 5.17 -18.89 21.85
CA CYS A 443 5.88 -20.12 21.51
C CYS A 443 7.04 -19.90 20.52
N ASN A 444 6.96 -18.84 19.69
CA ASN A 444 7.97 -18.50 18.69
C ASN A 444 8.27 -16.99 18.71
N GLU A 445 8.66 -16.48 19.88
CA GLU A 445 8.86 -15.04 20.16
C GLU A 445 9.74 -14.34 19.11
N GLN A 446 10.82 -14.98 18.66
CA GLN A 446 11.76 -14.37 17.71
C GLN A 446 11.12 -14.10 16.34
N VAL A 447 10.27 -15.01 15.86
CA VAL A 447 9.58 -14.86 14.57
C VAL A 447 8.49 -13.79 14.66
N TYR A 448 7.79 -13.70 15.80
CA TYR A 448 6.62 -12.84 15.98
C TYR A 448 6.88 -11.59 16.82
N LEU A 449 8.15 -11.23 17.04
CA LEU A 449 8.56 -10.16 17.95
C LEU A 449 7.81 -8.84 17.72
N THR A 450 7.70 -8.41 16.47
CA THR A 450 7.03 -7.15 16.10
C THR A 450 5.53 -7.18 16.43
N ILE A 451 4.88 -8.31 16.19
CA ILE A 451 3.45 -8.53 16.46
C ILE A 451 3.20 -8.58 17.98
N ILE A 452 4.02 -9.33 18.72
CA ILE A 452 3.94 -9.41 20.18
C ILE A 452 4.08 -8.02 20.81
N LEU A 453 5.06 -7.22 20.35
CA LEU A 453 5.24 -5.86 20.84
C LEU A 453 4.03 -4.97 20.55
N ARG A 454 3.42 -5.09 19.36
CA ARG A 454 2.18 -4.36 19.02
C ARG A 454 1.02 -4.72 19.95
N LEU A 455 0.82 -6.01 20.21
CA LEU A 455 -0.23 -6.51 21.12
C LEU A 455 -0.01 -6.05 22.58
N ILE A 456 1.23 -6.08 23.08
CA ILE A 456 1.57 -5.54 24.40
C ILE A 456 1.25 -4.04 24.46
N ARG A 457 1.65 -3.27 23.45
CA ARG A 457 1.35 -1.83 23.36
C ARG A 457 -0.15 -1.57 23.31
N LEU A 458 -0.92 -2.41 22.60
CA LEU A 458 -2.37 -2.31 22.56
C LEU A 458 -3.01 -2.51 23.94
N LEU A 459 -2.53 -3.47 24.74
CA LEU A 459 -2.98 -3.63 26.13
C LEU A 459 -2.70 -2.39 26.97
N ILE A 460 -1.52 -1.78 26.83
CA ILE A 460 -1.19 -0.51 27.52
C ILE A 460 -2.11 0.62 27.06
N LEU A 461 -2.42 0.71 25.77
CA LEU A 461 -3.38 1.70 25.25
C LEU A 461 -4.78 1.49 25.82
N ILE A 462 -5.23 0.24 26.01
CA ILE A 462 -6.50 -0.06 26.68
C ILE A 462 -6.51 0.47 28.11
N GLY A 463 -5.49 0.17 28.92
CA GLY A 463 -5.42 0.66 30.29
C GLY A 463 -5.23 2.17 30.40
N LEU A 464 -4.57 2.79 29.41
CA LEU A 464 -4.41 4.24 29.33
C LEU A 464 -5.74 4.94 29.05
N ASN A 465 -6.54 4.41 28.11
CA ASN A 465 -7.81 5.01 27.73
C ASN A 465 -8.96 4.63 28.68
N GLU A 466 -8.89 3.46 29.32
CA GLU A 466 -9.83 2.96 30.33
C GLU A 466 -9.09 2.46 31.57
N SER A 467 -8.84 3.38 32.51
CA SER A 467 -7.99 3.15 33.68
C SER A 467 -8.50 2.07 34.64
N SER A 468 -9.78 1.67 34.57
CA SER A 468 -10.28 0.54 35.37
C SER A 468 -9.59 -0.79 35.04
N PHE A 469 -8.97 -0.92 33.86
CA PHE A 469 -8.26 -2.12 33.44
C PHE A 469 -6.75 -2.10 33.71
N ALA A 470 -6.18 -0.97 34.17
CA ALA A 470 -4.74 -0.83 34.35
C ALA A 470 -4.13 -1.92 35.26
N GLN A 471 -4.80 -2.24 36.37
CA GLN A 471 -4.35 -3.29 37.30
C GLN A 471 -4.51 -4.70 36.73
N GLU A 472 -5.56 -4.94 35.95
CA GLU A 472 -5.76 -6.23 35.27
C GLU A 472 -4.66 -6.47 34.25
N ILE A 473 -4.29 -5.45 33.47
CA ILE A 473 -3.21 -5.52 32.48
C ILE A 473 -1.87 -5.82 33.16
N LEU A 474 -1.54 -5.15 34.27
CA LEU A 474 -0.33 -5.45 35.05
C LEU A 474 -0.30 -6.90 35.54
N LYS A 475 -1.44 -7.42 36.01
CA LYS A 475 -1.55 -8.82 36.44
C LYS A 475 -1.32 -9.77 35.25
N ARG A 476 -1.86 -9.46 34.07
CA ARG A 476 -1.65 -10.25 32.85
C ARG A 476 -0.19 -10.23 32.41
N PHE A 477 0.49 -9.08 32.47
CA PHE A 477 1.92 -8.99 32.16
C PHE A 477 2.78 -9.85 33.08
N LYS A 478 2.53 -9.82 34.39
CA LYS A 478 3.19 -10.73 35.35
C LYS A 478 2.95 -12.19 35.02
N ASN A 479 1.71 -12.55 34.67
CA ASN A 479 1.38 -13.91 34.27
C ASN A 479 2.14 -14.34 33.00
N ILE A 480 2.16 -13.49 31.97
CA ILE A 480 2.90 -13.74 30.72
C ILE A 480 4.38 -13.93 31.01
N HIS A 481 4.98 -13.04 31.80
CA HIS A 481 6.39 -13.11 32.19
C HIS A 481 6.72 -14.39 32.95
N SER A 482 5.84 -14.81 33.86
CA SER A 482 6.05 -16.01 34.68
C SER A 482 5.88 -17.32 33.90
N LYS A 483 5.01 -17.34 32.89
CA LYS A 483 4.70 -18.55 32.10
C LYS A 483 5.65 -18.79 30.95
N ASN A 484 6.25 -17.74 30.39
CA ASN A 484 7.01 -17.82 29.15
C ASN A 484 8.49 -17.51 29.39
N LYS A 485 9.37 -18.21 28.66
CA LYS A 485 10.78 -17.86 28.63
C LYS A 485 10.98 -16.68 27.67
N ILE A 486 10.96 -15.47 28.21
CA ILE A 486 11.12 -14.25 27.41
C ILE A 486 12.60 -14.03 27.06
N PHE A 487 12.90 -13.85 25.78
CA PHE A 487 14.28 -13.62 25.32
C PHE A 487 14.55 -12.14 25.05
N SER A 488 13.63 -11.45 24.39
CA SER A 488 13.73 -10.06 23.98
C SER A 488 13.79 -9.11 25.17
N THR A 489 14.85 -8.31 25.24
CA THR A 489 15.00 -7.24 26.23
C THR A 489 13.91 -6.17 26.08
N LYS A 490 13.43 -5.93 24.85
CA LYS A 490 12.33 -4.99 24.59
C LYS A 490 11.02 -5.46 25.21
N ILE A 491 10.69 -6.76 25.07
CA ILE A 491 9.49 -7.32 25.69
C ILE A 491 9.62 -7.30 27.22
N LYS A 492 10.78 -7.72 27.76
CA LYS A 492 11.04 -7.71 29.21
C LYS A 492 10.80 -6.34 29.85
N LYS A 493 11.28 -5.28 29.20
CA LYS A 493 11.10 -3.88 29.63
C LYS A 493 9.63 -3.54 29.93
N TYR A 494 8.68 -4.09 29.15
CA TYR A 494 7.25 -3.91 29.42
C TYR A 494 6.73 -4.90 30.48
N LEU A 495 7.08 -6.18 30.38
CA LEU A 495 6.45 -7.21 31.20
C LEU A 495 6.90 -7.18 32.68
N GLU A 496 8.09 -6.63 32.97
CA GLU A 496 8.67 -6.55 34.32
C GLU A 496 8.22 -5.32 35.11
N GLU A 497 7.63 -4.32 34.42
CA GLU A 497 7.23 -3.06 35.05
C GLU A 497 5.97 -3.24 35.92
N ASN A 498 6.00 -2.65 37.12
CA ASN A 498 4.95 -2.78 38.13
C ASN A 498 4.06 -1.55 38.22
N GLU A 499 4.50 -0.42 37.67
CA GLU A 499 3.74 0.83 37.69
C GLU A 499 3.19 1.16 36.30
N PHE A 500 1.85 1.29 36.21
CA PHE A 500 1.20 1.57 34.93
C PHE A 500 1.62 2.90 34.30
N VAL A 501 1.91 3.92 35.12
CA VAL A 501 2.40 5.22 34.62
C VAL A 501 3.74 5.06 33.90
N ARG A 502 4.65 4.25 34.46
CA ARG A 502 5.95 3.94 33.83
C ARG A 502 5.78 3.15 32.54
N LEU A 503 4.81 2.23 32.46
CA LEU A 503 4.48 1.55 31.20
C LEU A 503 4.09 2.54 30.09
N VAL A 504 3.31 3.57 30.44
CA VAL A 504 2.92 4.62 29.48
C VAL A 504 4.12 5.47 29.08
N GLU A 505 5.05 5.77 29.99
CA GLU A 505 6.30 6.46 29.68
C GLU A 505 7.21 5.64 28.76
N ILE A 506 7.33 4.32 29.01
CA ILE A 506 8.04 3.39 28.14
C ILE A 506 7.42 3.40 26.74
N LEU A 507 6.09 3.26 26.65
CA LEU A 507 5.36 3.31 25.38
C LEU A 507 5.60 4.64 24.65
N TYR A 508 5.50 5.78 25.35
CA TYR A 508 5.72 7.10 24.78
C TYR A 508 7.13 7.23 24.16
N ASN A 509 8.15 6.80 24.90
CA ASN A 509 9.53 6.87 24.45
C ASN A 509 9.80 5.93 23.28
N ASP A 510 9.31 4.70 23.34
CA ASP A 510 9.46 3.70 22.27
C ASP A 510 8.80 4.15 20.96
N LEU A 511 7.62 4.79 21.02
CA LEU A 511 6.95 5.32 19.82
C LEU A 511 7.74 6.50 19.21
N LYS A 512 8.33 7.34 20.06
CA LYS A 512 9.02 8.57 19.65
C LYS A 512 10.46 8.34 19.17
N GLU A 513 11.06 7.20 19.49
CA GLU A 513 12.49 6.89 19.31
C GLU A 513 13.04 7.32 17.95
N ILE A 514 12.37 6.93 16.85
CA ILE A 514 12.78 7.28 15.48
C ILE A 514 11.88 8.33 14.80
N ARG A 515 11.00 8.99 15.57
CA ARG A 515 10.06 10.06 15.13
C ARG A 515 8.98 9.65 14.10
N CYS A 516 8.97 8.39 13.67
CA CYS A 516 7.95 7.84 12.77
C CYS A 516 6.57 7.68 13.44
N ASP A 517 6.48 7.72 14.77
CA ASP A 517 5.22 7.75 15.50
C ASP A 517 5.34 8.57 16.80
N SER A 518 4.22 8.78 17.49
CA SER A 518 4.14 9.44 18.80
C SER A 518 2.75 9.25 19.41
N LEU A 519 2.63 9.32 20.74
CA LEU A 519 1.30 9.45 21.36
C LEU A 519 0.72 10.85 21.10
N VAL A 520 -0.58 10.89 20.86
CA VAL A 520 -1.37 12.10 20.64
C VAL A 520 -2.65 12.02 21.47
N ILE A 521 -2.92 13.06 22.23
CA ILE A 521 -4.18 13.26 22.94
C ILE A 521 -5.17 13.84 21.93
N VAL A 522 -6.31 13.18 21.75
CA VAL A 522 -7.41 13.61 20.89
C VAL A 522 -8.55 14.06 21.78
N HIS A 523 -8.82 15.37 21.74
CA HIS A 523 -9.78 16.00 22.63
C HIS A 523 -10.81 16.79 21.81
N HIS A 524 -12.02 16.24 21.70
CA HIS A 524 -13.13 17.01 21.15
C HIS A 524 -13.48 18.11 22.15
N GLN A 525 -13.36 19.38 21.74
CA GLN A 525 -13.65 20.53 22.57
C GLN A 525 -15.10 20.45 23.06
N SER A 526 -15.23 20.00 24.31
CA SER A 526 -16.42 20.09 25.13
C SER A 526 -15.97 20.73 26.44
N LYS A 527 -16.88 21.31 27.21
CA LYS A 527 -16.60 22.27 28.31
C LYS A 527 -15.69 21.77 29.45
N SER A 528 -15.12 20.56 29.39
CA SER A 528 -14.27 19.94 30.43
C SER A 528 -12.80 19.82 30.01
N LYS A 529 -11.89 19.89 31.01
CA LYS A 529 -10.47 19.60 30.82
C LYS A 529 -10.25 18.12 30.43
N SER A 530 -9.25 17.84 29.60
CA SER A 530 -8.84 16.48 29.25
C SER A 530 -8.40 15.68 30.49
N LYS A 531 -8.79 14.40 30.55
CA LYS A 531 -8.32 13.44 31.55
C LYS A 531 -6.82 13.13 31.42
N PHE A 532 -6.20 13.49 30.29
CA PHE A 532 -4.79 13.28 30.02
C PHE A 532 -3.89 14.50 30.31
N ALA A 533 -4.39 15.49 31.07
CA ALA A 533 -3.65 16.72 31.39
C ALA A 533 -2.25 16.48 32.00
N TYR A 534 -2.03 15.37 32.72
CA TYR A 534 -0.70 14.98 33.20
C TYR A 534 0.26 14.70 32.04
N PHE A 535 -0.17 13.92 31.05
CA PHE A 535 0.66 13.55 29.89
C PHE A 535 0.86 14.73 28.94
N GLU A 536 -0.13 15.60 28.80
CA GLU A 536 -0.01 16.85 28.05
C GLU A 536 1.11 17.73 28.62
N LYS A 537 1.16 17.89 29.95
CA LYS A 537 2.25 18.61 30.65
C LYS A 537 3.62 17.97 30.45
N ASN A 538 3.67 16.66 30.23
CA ASN A 538 4.89 15.89 30.00
C ASN A 538 5.24 15.75 28.50
N GLY A 539 4.68 16.61 27.63
CA GLY A 539 5.10 16.73 26.24
C GLY A 539 4.40 15.79 25.26
N VAL A 540 3.31 15.13 25.66
CA VAL A 540 2.39 14.49 24.70
C VAL A 540 1.58 15.58 23.99
N LYS A 541 1.60 15.58 22.65
CA LYS A 541 0.89 16.59 21.87
C LYS A 541 -0.62 16.40 21.99
N SER A 542 -1.34 17.51 22.06
CA SER A 542 -2.80 17.54 22.13
C SER A 542 -3.40 18.06 20.83
N LEU A 543 -4.43 17.37 20.35
CA LEU A 543 -5.22 17.68 19.17
C LEU A 543 -6.63 18.04 19.65
N THR A 544 -6.94 19.34 19.63
CA THR A 544 -8.27 19.86 19.97
C THR A 544 -9.06 20.20 18.72
N TYR A 545 -10.34 19.81 18.67
CA TYR A 545 -11.20 20.03 17.50
C TYR A 545 -12.68 20.12 17.87
N ASN A 546 -13.47 20.81 17.02
CA ASN A 546 -14.94 20.89 17.09
C ASN A 546 -15.63 20.32 15.85
N SER A 547 -14.88 20.05 14.77
CA SER A 547 -15.39 19.51 13.52
C SER A 547 -14.40 18.52 12.90
N ILE A 548 -14.84 17.77 11.89
CA ILE A 548 -13.95 16.85 11.16
C ILE A 548 -12.85 17.60 10.42
N GLU A 549 -13.17 18.77 9.87
CA GLU A 549 -12.24 19.62 9.16
C GLU A 549 -11.15 20.14 10.12
N GLU A 550 -11.55 20.55 11.33
CA GLU A 550 -10.61 20.95 12.38
C GLU A 550 -9.76 19.77 12.88
N PHE A 551 -10.35 18.58 13.00
CA PHE A 551 -9.61 17.37 13.34
C PHE A 551 -8.51 17.10 12.31
N ARG A 552 -8.87 17.07 11.02
CA ARG A 552 -7.93 16.84 9.92
C ARG A 552 -6.85 17.91 9.86
N SER A 553 -7.22 19.18 9.99
CA SER A 553 -6.26 20.30 10.01
C SER A 553 -5.27 20.17 11.17
N SER A 554 -5.76 19.83 12.37
CA SER A 554 -4.92 19.69 13.56
C SER A 554 -4.01 18.47 13.50
N LEU A 555 -4.51 17.34 12.98
CA LEU A 555 -3.69 16.15 12.73
C LEU A 555 -2.55 16.46 11.75
N ARG A 556 -2.83 17.19 10.67
CA ARG A 556 -1.81 17.62 9.69
C ARG A 556 -0.73 18.52 10.30
N LYS A 557 -1.06 19.44 11.21
CA LYS A 557 -0.07 20.25 11.94
C LYS A 557 0.86 19.38 12.80
N ILE A 558 0.33 18.32 13.39
CA ILE A 558 1.14 17.35 14.15
C ILE A 558 2.07 16.58 13.22
N ILE A 559 1.61 16.23 12.02
CA ILE A 559 2.40 15.54 10.99
C ILE A 559 3.55 16.42 10.48
N SER A 560 3.26 17.64 10.01
CA SER A 560 4.28 18.54 9.43
C SER A 560 5.40 18.85 10.43
N SER A 561 5.03 19.10 11.68
CA SER A 561 5.99 19.35 12.75
C SER A 561 6.86 18.14 13.13
N ALA A 562 6.52 16.92 12.69
CA ALA A 562 7.22 15.71 13.07
C ALA A 562 8.06 15.07 11.94
N THR A 563 7.65 15.25 10.68
CA THR A 563 8.35 14.64 9.55
C THR A 563 9.54 15.46 9.05
N GLY A 564 9.58 16.77 9.35
CA GLY A 564 10.62 17.68 8.83
C GLY A 564 10.64 17.75 7.30
N ILE A 565 9.57 17.28 6.65
CA ILE A 565 9.38 17.36 5.20
C ILE A 565 9.11 18.84 4.88
N PRO A 566 9.84 19.45 3.92
CA PRO A 566 9.68 20.85 3.55
C PRO A 566 8.23 21.24 3.22
N ASP A 567 7.81 22.43 3.66
CA ASP A 567 6.44 22.95 3.52
C ASP A 567 5.99 23.06 2.04
N ASP A 568 6.90 23.15 1.07
CA ASP A 568 6.60 23.16 -0.37
C ASP A 568 6.17 21.77 -0.89
N GLN A 569 6.70 20.69 -0.30
CA GLN A 569 6.24 19.31 -0.58
C GLN A 569 4.92 18.99 0.13
N LEU A 570 4.64 19.64 1.26
CA LEU A 570 3.35 19.60 1.94
C LEU A 570 2.30 20.53 1.28
N ALA A 571 2.68 21.67 0.71
CA ALA A 571 1.79 22.63 0.06
C ALA A 571 1.17 22.10 -1.24
N PHE A 572 1.83 21.15 -1.91
CA PHE A 572 1.21 20.38 -3.00
C PHE A 572 -0.04 19.62 -2.52
N LEU A 573 -0.09 19.20 -1.26
CA LEU A 573 -1.25 18.51 -0.66
C LEU A 573 -2.44 19.45 -0.45
N ASP A 574 -2.22 20.75 -0.21
CA ASP A 574 -3.30 21.73 -0.09
C ASP A 574 -4.02 21.98 -1.43
N SER A 575 -3.34 21.73 -2.55
CA SER A 575 -3.94 21.88 -3.89
C SER A 575 -4.84 20.70 -4.31
N LEU A 576 -4.70 19.53 -3.67
CA LEU A 576 -5.37 18.28 -4.09
C LEU A 576 -6.60 17.89 -3.26
N VAL A 577 -6.85 18.56 -2.13
CA VAL A 577 -8.10 18.38 -1.35
C VAL A 577 -9.21 19.35 -1.81
N LYS A 578 -8.86 20.32 -2.67
CA LYS A 578 -9.80 21.27 -3.28
C LYS A 578 -10.23 20.88 -4.71
N SER A 579 -9.79 19.72 -5.21
CA SER A 579 -10.28 19.07 -6.43
C SER A 579 -11.03 17.79 -6.08
#